data_AF-A0A2P7R626-F1
#
_entry.id   AF-A0A2P7R626-F1
#
_cell.length_a   1.000
_cell.length_b   1.000
_cell.length_c   1.000
_cell.angle_alpha   90.00
_cell.angle_beta   90.00
_cell.angle_gamma   90.00
#
_symmetry.space_group_name_H-M   'P 1'
#
loop_
_entity.id
_entity.type
_entity.pdbx_description
1 polymer ?
#
loop_
_entity_poly.entity_id
_entity_poly.type
_entity_poly.pdbx_seq_one_letter_code
_entity_poly.pdbx_strand_id
1 'polypeptide(L)'
;MDKAHKDALFTYLLRLGDNQLVLSHRLSQWCGHAPELELDIALANIGLDILGQARTLLTMAGELEGQGRDEDRLAFFRDEREFCNLLLCEQPNGDFARTLMRQWWLDNYHQLLFTALTGSGYAPLAAFAAKSLKEVNYHLRFSNGWIQRLGLGTEESHSRTQAALDELWRFTGELFATDEVEAMLVAAGILPGLDELAGQWRARIEAGCRQAELTQPSQAPYRQGGRQGRHTEHLGFLLAEMQSLPRAHPNVSW
;
A
#
# COMPACT_ATOMS: atom_id res chain seq x y z
N MET A 1 21.81 17.04 -2.28
CA MET A 1 21.63 15.67 -2.79
C MET A 1 22.08 15.67 -4.25
N ASP A 2 22.93 14.73 -4.65
CA ASP A 2 23.35 14.62 -6.07
C ASP A 2 22.22 14.06 -6.94
N LYS A 3 22.45 13.97 -8.26
CA LYS A 3 21.43 13.51 -9.21
C LYS A 3 21.01 12.05 -8.96
N ALA A 4 21.96 11.15 -8.68
CA ALA A 4 21.65 9.73 -8.49
C ALA A 4 20.76 9.50 -7.27
N HIS A 5 21.07 10.13 -6.14
CA HIS A 5 20.25 10.06 -4.93
C HIS A 5 18.88 10.74 -5.13
N LYS A 6 18.82 11.79 -5.96
CA LYS A 6 17.57 12.46 -6.32
C LYS A 6 16.66 11.56 -7.15
N ASP A 7 17.20 10.90 -8.16
CA ASP A 7 16.47 9.97 -9.02
C ASP A 7 16.02 8.71 -8.23
N ALA A 8 16.87 8.23 -7.32
CA ALA A 8 16.51 7.15 -6.39
C ALA A 8 15.37 7.56 -5.45
N LEU A 9 15.45 8.76 -4.84
CA LEU A 9 14.40 9.25 -3.94
C LEU A 9 13.08 9.49 -4.69
N PHE A 10 13.14 10.04 -5.90
CA PHE A 10 11.98 10.15 -6.79
C PHE A 10 11.32 8.79 -7.00
N THR A 11 12.09 7.78 -7.39
CA THR A 11 11.59 6.42 -7.65
C THR A 11 10.95 5.82 -6.41
N TYR A 12 11.57 6.00 -5.23
CA TYR A 12 11.02 5.50 -3.97
C TYR A 12 9.71 6.20 -3.57
N LEU A 13 9.63 7.52 -3.71
CA LEU A 13 8.41 8.28 -3.41
C LEU A 13 7.29 7.90 -4.37
N LEU A 14 7.62 7.68 -5.65
CA LEU A 14 6.66 7.21 -6.65
C LEU A 14 6.12 5.82 -6.29
N ARG A 15 6.99 4.86 -5.92
CA ARG A 15 6.59 3.54 -5.41
C ARG A 15 5.64 3.64 -4.23
N LEU A 16 5.97 4.46 -3.24
CA LEU A 16 5.15 4.62 -2.04
C LEU A 16 3.83 5.33 -2.34
N GLY A 17 3.83 6.34 -3.22
CA GLY A 17 2.64 7.05 -3.69
C GLY A 17 1.70 6.14 -4.46
N ASP A 18 2.23 5.31 -5.36
CA ASP A 18 1.47 4.35 -6.15
C ASP A 18 0.80 3.28 -5.27
N ASN A 19 1.51 2.81 -4.22
CA ASN A 19 0.92 1.91 -3.23
C ASN A 19 -0.36 2.51 -2.63
N GLN A 20 -0.28 3.77 -2.20
CA GLN A 20 -1.42 4.45 -1.59
C GLN A 20 -2.52 4.72 -2.62
N LEU A 21 -2.18 5.22 -3.81
CA LEU A 21 -3.15 5.55 -4.85
C LEU A 21 -4.00 4.32 -5.25
N VAL A 22 -3.33 3.20 -5.56
CA VAL A 22 -4.00 1.96 -5.98
C VAL A 22 -4.83 1.37 -4.86
N LEU A 23 -4.31 1.34 -3.62
CA LEU A 23 -5.06 0.83 -2.47
C LEU A 23 -6.28 1.70 -2.16
N SER A 24 -6.15 3.03 -2.21
CA SER A 24 -7.27 3.96 -2.04
C SER A 24 -8.37 3.71 -3.06
N HIS A 25 -8.01 3.54 -4.34
CA HIS A 25 -8.98 3.24 -5.39
C HIS A 25 -9.69 1.90 -5.17
N ARG A 26 -8.96 0.88 -4.70
CA ARG A 26 -9.59 -0.39 -4.28
C ARG A 26 -10.58 -0.20 -3.14
N LEU A 27 -10.28 0.63 -2.15
CA LEU A 27 -11.20 0.91 -1.05
C LEU A 27 -12.42 1.72 -1.51
N SER A 28 -12.27 2.66 -2.45
CA SER A 28 -13.43 3.43 -2.95
C SER A 28 -14.46 2.56 -3.67
N GLN A 29 -14.04 1.43 -4.25
CA GLN A 29 -14.95 0.45 -4.87
C GLN A 29 -15.90 -0.22 -3.87
N TRP A 30 -15.64 -0.12 -2.56
CA TRP A 30 -16.57 -0.61 -1.53
C TRP A 30 -17.73 0.34 -1.25
N CYS A 31 -17.67 1.61 -1.66
CA CYS A 31 -18.67 2.62 -1.32
C CYS A 31 -20.10 2.15 -1.68
N GLY A 32 -20.95 1.97 -0.66
CA GLY A 32 -22.33 1.51 -0.80
C GLY A 32 -22.50 0.00 -0.94
N HIS A 33 -21.43 -0.77 -0.75
CA HIS A 33 -21.38 -2.22 -0.94
C HIS A 33 -20.82 -2.95 0.29
N ALA A 34 -20.43 -2.25 1.36
CA ALA A 34 -19.92 -2.90 2.57
C ALA A 34 -21.04 -3.69 3.29
N PRO A 35 -20.69 -4.70 4.13
CA PRO A 35 -21.70 -5.51 4.82
C PRO A 35 -22.61 -4.71 5.76
N GLU A 36 -22.10 -3.58 6.28
CA GLU A 36 -22.78 -2.69 7.23
C GLU A 36 -22.45 -1.23 6.90
N LEU A 37 -23.34 -0.29 7.25
CA LEU A 37 -23.13 1.13 6.97
C LEU A 37 -21.89 1.68 7.68
N GLU A 38 -21.65 1.23 8.90
CA GLU A 38 -20.47 1.57 9.70
C GLU A 38 -19.18 1.11 9.01
N LEU A 39 -19.23 -0.03 8.31
CA LEU A 39 -18.10 -0.54 7.54
C LEU A 39 -17.88 0.26 6.27
N ASP A 40 -18.94 0.68 5.59
CA ASP A 40 -18.87 1.59 4.45
C ASP A 40 -18.18 2.90 4.84
N ILE A 41 -18.61 3.50 5.96
CA ILE A 41 -18.02 4.74 6.48
C ILE A 41 -16.55 4.51 6.86
N ALA A 42 -16.23 3.38 7.51
CA ALA A 42 -14.86 3.07 7.91
C ALA A 42 -13.93 2.89 6.70
N LEU A 43 -14.33 2.10 5.71
CA LEU A 43 -13.53 1.87 4.50
C LEU A 43 -13.38 3.15 3.66
N ALA A 44 -14.43 3.96 3.56
CA ALA A 44 -14.37 5.27 2.89
C ALA A 44 -13.38 6.22 3.59
N ASN A 45 -13.40 6.28 4.94
CA ASN A 45 -12.46 7.09 5.70
C ASN A 45 -11.01 6.61 5.54
N ILE A 46 -10.77 5.31 5.62
CA ILE A 46 -9.44 4.72 5.40
C ILE A 46 -8.96 5.03 3.96
N GLY A 47 -9.83 4.85 2.97
CA GLY A 47 -9.55 5.17 1.57
C GLY A 47 -9.20 6.64 1.35
N LEU A 48 -9.89 7.55 2.04
CA LEU A 48 -9.64 9.00 1.98
C LEU A 48 -8.30 9.39 2.61
N ASP A 49 -7.97 8.85 3.78
CA ASP A 49 -6.66 9.05 4.41
C ASP A 49 -5.54 8.61 3.47
N ILE A 50 -5.65 7.39 2.94
CA ILE A 50 -4.68 6.80 2.00
C ILE A 50 -4.58 7.65 0.72
N LEU A 51 -5.69 8.20 0.20
CA LEU A 51 -5.64 9.12 -0.93
C LEU A 51 -4.85 10.40 -0.59
N GLY A 52 -5.07 10.98 0.59
CA GLY A 52 -4.31 12.13 1.07
C GLY A 52 -2.82 11.84 1.20
N GLN A 53 -2.47 10.62 1.57
CA GLN A 53 -1.08 10.15 1.59
C GLN A 53 -0.49 10.04 0.19
N ALA A 54 -1.23 9.44 -0.74
CA ALA A 54 -0.84 9.31 -2.15
C ALA A 54 -0.54 10.69 -2.76
N ARG A 55 -1.45 11.64 -2.57
CA ARG A 55 -1.31 13.04 -3.02
C ARG A 55 -0.03 13.70 -2.53
N THR A 56 0.22 13.60 -1.22
CA THR A 56 1.43 14.18 -0.62
C THR A 56 2.71 13.57 -1.19
N LEU A 57 2.73 12.25 -1.39
CA LEU A 57 3.88 11.52 -1.92
C LEU A 57 4.12 11.82 -3.40
N LEU A 58 3.06 11.81 -4.22
CA LEU A 58 3.15 12.08 -5.66
C LEU A 58 3.51 13.55 -5.92
N THR A 59 2.98 14.49 -5.15
CA THR A 59 3.41 15.90 -5.22
C THR A 59 4.90 16.02 -4.92
N MET A 60 5.38 15.41 -3.83
CA MET A 60 6.81 15.41 -3.47
C MET A 60 7.68 14.75 -4.54
N ALA A 61 7.20 13.67 -5.17
CA ALA A 61 7.86 13.02 -6.29
C ALA A 61 7.96 13.95 -7.50
N GLY A 62 6.87 14.62 -7.89
CA GLY A 62 6.84 15.57 -9.00
C GLY A 62 7.79 16.77 -8.80
N GLU A 63 7.83 17.32 -7.59
CA GLU A 63 8.76 18.39 -7.20
C GLU A 63 10.22 17.94 -7.31
N LEU A 64 10.53 16.71 -6.85
CA LEU A 64 11.87 16.13 -6.98
C LEU A 64 12.22 15.81 -8.42
N GLU A 65 11.29 15.30 -9.22
CA GLU A 65 11.55 15.03 -10.63
C GLU A 65 11.94 16.32 -11.39
N GLY A 66 11.24 17.43 -11.10
CA GLY A 66 11.53 18.73 -11.71
C GLY A 66 11.20 18.82 -13.20
N GLN A 67 10.37 17.91 -13.72
CA GLN A 67 9.91 17.88 -15.11
C GLN A 67 8.53 18.54 -15.30
N GLY A 68 7.98 19.17 -14.26
CA GLY A 68 6.67 19.83 -14.30
C GLY A 68 5.48 18.89 -14.26
N ARG A 69 5.67 17.62 -13.88
CA ARG A 69 4.58 16.69 -13.58
C ARG A 69 4.16 16.86 -12.12
N ASP A 70 2.90 17.22 -11.90
CA ASP A 70 2.27 17.27 -10.58
C ASP A 70 1.64 15.90 -10.22
N GLU A 71 0.94 15.84 -9.08
CA GLU A 71 0.29 14.61 -8.61
C GLU A 71 -0.71 14.04 -9.64
N ASP A 72 -1.45 14.89 -10.35
CA ASP A 72 -2.44 14.47 -11.35
C ASP A 72 -1.76 13.90 -12.59
N ARG A 73 -0.69 14.55 -13.08
CA ARG A 73 0.10 14.03 -14.20
C ARG A 73 0.70 12.67 -13.86
N LEU A 74 1.21 12.50 -12.64
CA LEU A 74 1.75 11.22 -12.18
C LEU A 74 0.63 10.18 -11.99
N ALA A 75 -0.55 10.54 -11.51
CA ALA A 75 -1.64 9.57 -11.29
C ALA A 75 -2.32 9.13 -12.60
N PHE A 76 -2.58 10.05 -13.52
CA PHE A 76 -3.53 9.81 -14.62
C PHE A 76 -2.88 9.58 -16.00
N PHE A 77 -1.63 9.99 -16.19
CA PHE A 77 -0.96 9.95 -17.49
C PHE A 77 0.20 8.96 -17.57
N ARG A 78 0.35 8.10 -16.56
CA ARG A 78 1.22 6.92 -16.59
C ARG A 78 0.44 5.66 -16.98
N ASP A 79 1.04 4.80 -17.78
CA ASP A 79 0.52 3.46 -18.06
C ASP A 79 0.93 2.43 -16.99
N GLU A 80 0.43 1.19 -17.11
CA GLU A 80 0.73 0.12 -16.13
C GLU A 80 2.24 -0.17 -15.98
N ARG A 81 3.06 0.02 -17.02
CA ARG A 81 4.50 -0.24 -16.97
C ARG A 81 5.26 0.86 -16.24
N GLU A 82 4.66 2.04 -16.13
CA GLU A 82 5.20 3.18 -15.40
C GLU A 82 4.72 3.24 -13.93
N PHE A 83 3.69 2.48 -13.57
CA PHE A 83 3.26 2.30 -12.18
C PHE A 83 4.21 1.38 -11.43
N CYS A 84 4.43 1.66 -10.15
CA CYS A 84 5.39 0.95 -9.31
C CYS A 84 4.78 0.46 -7.98
N ASN A 85 3.45 0.33 -7.89
CA ASN A 85 2.77 -0.19 -6.70
C ASN A 85 3.15 -1.65 -6.42
N LEU A 86 3.04 -2.05 -5.16
CA LEU A 86 3.10 -3.44 -4.72
C LEU A 86 1.97 -4.24 -5.38
N LEU A 87 2.28 -5.47 -5.79
CA LEU A 87 1.28 -6.40 -6.34
C LEU A 87 0.13 -6.68 -5.36
N LEU A 88 0.39 -6.56 -4.06
CA LEU A 88 -0.65 -6.73 -3.04
C LEU A 88 -1.72 -5.62 -3.10
N CYS A 89 -1.35 -4.37 -3.42
CA CYS A 89 -2.27 -3.23 -3.44
C CYS A 89 -3.32 -3.36 -4.55
N GLU A 90 -2.94 -3.90 -5.71
CA GLU A 90 -3.82 -4.02 -6.88
C GLU A 90 -4.78 -5.21 -6.85
N GLN A 91 -4.65 -6.10 -5.86
CA GLN A 91 -5.51 -7.29 -5.78
C GLN A 91 -6.99 -6.88 -5.69
N PRO A 92 -7.91 -7.57 -6.40
CA PRO A 92 -9.34 -7.30 -6.32
C PRO A 92 -9.85 -7.41 -4.88
N ASN A 93 -10.89 -6.65 -4.56
CA ASN A 93 -11.52 -6.67 -3.24
C ASN A 93 -12.05 -8.04 -2.86
N GLY A 94 -12.71 -8.73 -3.82
CA GLY A 94 -13.40 -9.99 -3.55
C GLY A 94 -14.46 -9.83 -2.48
N ASP A 95 -14.51 -10.77 -1.53
CA ASP A 95 -15.35 -10.60 -0.35
C ASP A 95 -14.67 -9.74 0.74
N PHE A 96 -15.41 -9.47 1.81
CA PHE A 96 -14.93 -8.62 2.90
C PHE A 96 -13.67 -9.18 3.58
N ALA A 97 -13.57 -10.51 3.73
CA ALA A 97 -12.40 -11.15 4.35
C ALA A 97 -11.13 -10.95 3.51
N ARG A 98 -11.22 -11.06 2.18
CA ARG A 98 -10.11 -10.76 1.27
C ARG A 98 -9.66 -9.31 1.34
N THR A 99 -10.59 -8.37 1.37
CA THR A 99 -10.27 -6.94 1.55
C THR A 99 -9.56 -6.70 2.88
N LEU A 100 -10.08 -7.26 3.98
CA LEU A 100 -9.51 -7.06 5.31
C LEU A 100 -8.15 -7.72 5.46
N MET A 101 -7.90 -8.87 4.83
CA MET A 101 -6.59 -9.51 4.83
C MET A 101 -5.55 -8.64 4.11
N ARG A 102 -5.88 -8.12 2.91
CA ARG A 102 -5.03 -7.17 2.18
C ARG A 102 -4.72 -5.93 3.04
N GLN A 103 -5.76 -5.34 3.63
CA GLN A 103 -5.64 -4.15 4.47
C GLN A 103 -4.77 -4.40 5.69
N TRP A 104 -4.99 -5.51 6.40
CA TRP A 104 -4.26 -5.87 7.61
C TRP A 104 -2.75 -6.01 7.38
N TRP A 105 -2.34 -6.64 6.28
CA TRP A 105 -0.92 -6.76 5.94
C TRP A 105 -0.28 -5.42 5.60
N LEU A 106 -0.97 -4.60 4.81
CA LEU A 106 -0.49 -3.28 4.42
C LEU A 106 -0.47 -2.31 5.62
N ASP A 107 -1.43 -2.39 6.53
CA ASP A 107 -1.44 -1.58 7.76
C ASP A 107 -0.28 -1.95 8.68
N ASN A 108 0.00 -3.25 8.86
CA ASN A 108 1.17 -3.69 9.63
C ASN A 108 2.48 -3.23 8.98
N TYR A 109 2.55 -3.28 7.65
CA TYR A 109 3.69 -2.80 6.87
C TYR A 109 3.88 -1.29 7.01
N HIS A 110 2.84 -0.50 6.73
CA HIS A 110 2.86 0.96 6.82
C HIS A 110 3.12 1.45 8.23
N GLN A 111 2.58 0.78 9.26
CA GLN A 111 2.82 1.20 10.65
C GLN A 111 4.31 1.09 10.98
N LEU A 112 4.96 -0.02 10.63
CA LEU A 112 6.39 -0.21 10.82
C LEU A 112 7.21 0.77 9.99
N LEU A 113 6.90 0.86 8.69
CA LEU A 113 7.62 1.71 7.76
C LEU A 113 7.52 3.19 8.15
N PHE A 114 6.32 3.70 8.40
CA PHE A 114 6.12 5.11 8.72
C PHE A 114 6.65 5.46 10.10
N THR A 115 6.60 4.54 11.07
CA THR A 115 7.31 4.73 12.34
C THR A 115 8.80 4.94 12.09
N ALA A 116 9.44 4.06 11.31
CA ALA A 116 10.86 4.16 11.04
C ALA A 116 11.22 5.39 10.18
N LEU A 117 10.38 5.75 9.20
CA LEU A 117 10.58 6.92 8.36
C LEU A 117 10.46 8.25 9.11
N THR A 118 9.86 8.30 10.30
CA THR A 118 9.92 9.51 11.15
C THR A 118 11.36 9.91 11.50
N GLY A 119 12.31 8.97 11.44
CA GLY A 119 13.75 9.20 11.61
C GLY A 119 14.52 9.41 10.30
N SER A 120 13.84 9.60 9.16
CA SER A 120 14.50 9.79 7.86
C SER A 120 15.40 11.02 7.84
N GLY A 121 16.59 10.89 7.25
CA GLY A 121 17.49 12.01 6.97
C GLY A 121 16.93 13.02 5.94
N TYR A 122 15.84 12.69 5.24
CA TYR A 122 15.13 13.62 4.36
C TYR A 122 13.89 14.19 5.07
N ALA A 123 14.01 15.44 5.52
CA ALA A 123 13.01 16.10 6.37
C ALA A 123 11.56 16.08 5.82
N PRO A 124 11.29 16.28 4.51
CA PRO A 124 9.94 16.16 3.97
C PRO A 124 9.32 14.77 4.14
N LEU A 125 10.11 13.70 3.97
CA LEU A 125 9.64 12.32 4.15
C LEU A 125 9.41 12.00 5.63
N ALA A 126 10.28 12.50 6.53
CA ALA A 126 10.06 12.38 7.97
C ALA A 126 8.77 13.07 8.44
N ALA A 127 8.52 14.28 7.94
CA ALA A 127 7.31 15.04 8.25
C ALA A 127 6.04 14.36 7.72
N PHE A 128 6.09 13.84 6.48
CA PHE A 128 5.04 13.01 5.91
C PHE A 128 4.73 11.81 6.82
N ALA A 129 5.77 11.03 7.16
CA ALA A 129 5.62 9.82 7.96
C ALA A 129 5.02 10.10 9.34
N ALA A 130 5.45 11.18 10.02
CA ALA A 130 4.92 11.58 11.31
C ALA A 130 3.44 11.98 11.26
N LYS A 131 3.00 12.61 10.16
CA LYS A 131 1.58 12.94 9.93
C LYS A 131 0.77 11.67 9.68
N SER A 132 1.19 10.86 8.71
CA SER A 132 0.47 9.66 8.27
C SER A 132 0.42 8.55 9.31
N LEU A 133 1.39 8.50 10.24
CA LEU A 133 1.40 7.50 11.31
C LEU A 133 0.14 7.55 12.19
N LYS A 134 -0.47 8.73 12.37
CA LYS A 134 -1.72 8.86 13.14
C LYS A 134 -2.88 8.12 12.46
N GLU A 135 -2.99 8.29 11.14
CA GLU A 135 -4.00 7.64 10.29
C GLU A 135 -3.74 6.13 10.25
N VAL A 136 -2.50 5.71 9.99
CA VAL A 136 -2.13 4.29 9.92
C VAL A 136 -2.35 3.54 11.24
N ASN A 137 -2.15 4.19 12.40
CA ASN A 137 -2.49 3.59 13.68
C ASN A 137 -3.99 3.33 13.82
N TYR A 138 -4.84 4.19 13.25
CA TYR A 138 -6.29 3.97 13.19
C TYR A 138 -6.63 2.80 12.24
N HIS A 139 -6.02 2.77 11.05
CA HIS A 139 -6.20 1.69 10.06
C HIS A 139 -5.84 0.34 10.67
N LEU A 140 -4.64 0.23 11.27
CA LEU A 140 -4.15 -0.98 11.91
C LEU A 140 -5.07 -1.47 13.04
N ARG A 141 -5.61 -0.55 13.85
CA ARG A 141 -6.58 -0.93 14.90
C ARG A 141 -7.85 -1.49 14.30
N PHE A 142 -8.36 -0.89 13.22
CA PHE A 142 -9.54 -1.36 12.52
C PHE A 142 -9.31 -2.75 11.91
N SER A 143 -8.23 -2.93 11.14
CA SER A 143 -7.94 -4.20 10.47
C SER A 143 -7.59 -5.32 11.46
N ASN A 144 -6.82 -5.05 12.52
CA ASN A 144 -6.58 -6.04 13.60
C ASN A 144 -7.89 -6.53 14.22
N GLY A 145 -8.78 -5.59 14.57
CA GLY A 145 -10.05 -5.92 15.21
C GLY A 145 -10.95 -6.77 14.31
N TRP A 146 -10.93 -6.55 13.00
CA TRP A 146 -11.70 -7.34 12.04
C TRP A 146 -11.09 -8.70 11.72
N ILE A 147 -9.77 -8.81 11.60
CA ILE A 147 -9.12 -10.12 11.43
C ILE A 147 -9.42 -11.04 12.62
N GLN A 148 -9.36 -10.53 13.85
CA GLN A 148 -9.75 -11.30 15.03
C GLN A 148 -11.23 -11.69 15.02
N ARG A 149 -12.13 -10.74 14.71
CA ARG A 149 -13.58 -11.03 14.63
C ARG A 149 -13.93 -12.06 13.57
N LEU A 150 -13.32 -11.99 12.40
CA LEU A 150 -13.61 -12.91 11.31
C LEU A 150 -12.98 -14.29 11.55
N GLY A 151 -11.73 -14.33 12.05
CA GLY A 151 -11.04 -15.57 12.38
C GLY A 151 -11.67 -16.34 13.53
N LEU A 152 -12.12 -15.66 14.58
CA LEU A 152 -12.76 -16.26 15.77
C LEU A 152 -14.29 -16.24 15.73
N GLY A 153 -14.86 -15.90 14.57
CA GLY A 153 -16.30 -15.73 14.39
C GLY A 153 -17.02 -17.06 14.20
N THR A 154 -17.68 -17.23 13.06
CA THR A 154 -18.32 -18.48 12.67
C THR A 154 -17.35 -19.36 11.87
N GLU A 155 -17.69 -20.63 11.68
CA GLU A 155 -16.95 -21.53 10.79
C GLU A 155 -16.83 -20.95 9.37
N GLU A 156 -17.90 -20.30 8.87
CA GLU A 156 -17.87 -19.65 7.55
C GLU A 156 -16.92 -18.44 7.53
N SER A 157 -17.00 -17.54 8.52
CA SER A 157 -16.13 -16.36 8.55
C SER A 157 -14.66 -16.75 8.70
N HIS A 158 -14.39 -17.78 9.52
CA HIS A 158 -13.06 -18.36 9.68
C HIS A 158 -12.55 -18.91 8.36
N SER A 159 -13.32 -19.78 7.69
CA SER A 159 -12.94 -20.39 6.42
C SER A 159 -12.65 -19.36 5.33
N ARG A 160 -13.48 -18.31 5.21
CA ARG A 160 -13.25 -17.22 4.25
C ARG A 160 -11.98 -16.42 4.56
N THR A 161 -11.72 -16.18 5.86
CA THR A 161 -10.51 -15.46 6.29
C THR A 161 -9.24 -16.28 6.05
N GLN A 162 -9.29 -17.59 6.31
CA GLN A 162 -8.20 -18.49 5.99
C GLN A 162 -7.95 -18.56 4.47
N ALA A 163 -9.01 -18.66 3.66
CA ALA A 163 -8.88 -18.65 2.21
C ALA A 163 -8.27 -17.33 1.67
N ALA A 164 -8.68 -16.19 2.23
CA ALA A 164 -8.10 -14.89 1.91
C ALA A 164 -6.60 -14.81 2.26
N LEU A 165 -6.23 -15.35 3.42
CA LEU A 165 -4.84 -15.47 3.87
C LEU A 165 -4.03 -16.32 2.88
N ASP A 166 -4.50 -17.52 2.58
CA ASP A 166 -3.81 -18.46 1.68
C ASP A 166 -3.63 -17.88 0.28
N GLU A 167 -4.67 -17.23 -0.25
CA GLU A 167 -4.66 -16.66 -1.59
C GLU A 167 -3.66 -15.50 -1.69
N LEU A 168 -3.75 -14.53 -0.78
CA LEU A 168 -2.99 -13.30 -0.93
C LEU A 168 -1.53 -13.47 -0.45
N TRP A 169 -1.22 -14.50 0.34
CA TRP A 169 0.07 -14.67 1.02
C TRP A 169 1.26 -14.55 0.06
N ARG A 170 1.12 -15.14 -1.15
CA ARG A 170 2.12 -15.12 -2.20
C ARG A 170 2.64 -13.72 -2.57
N PHE A 171 1.85 -12.66 -2.37
CA PHE A 171 2.20 -11.27 -2.70
C PHE A 171 2.93 -10.53 -1.57
N THR A 172 2.99 -11.10 -0.36
CA THR A 172 3.69 -10.47 0.78
C THR A 172 5.22 -10.46 0.60
N GLY A 173 5.74 -11.25 -0.34
CA GLY A 173 7.16 -11.38 -0.64
C GLY A 173 7.80 -10.13 -1.26
N GLU A 174 6.99 -9.16 -1.71
CA GLU A 174 7.45 -7.90 -2.27
C GLU A 174 7.54 -6.76 -1.24
N LEU A 175 6.86 -6.88 -0.09
CA LEU A 175 6.69 -5.79 0.88
C LEU A 175 8.02 -5.17 1.33
N PHE A 176 9.02 -6.02 1.58
CA PHE A 176 10.35 -5.61 2.04
C PHE A 176 11.45 -5.91 1.03
N ALA A 177 11.10 -6.13 -0.24
CA ALA A 177 12.10 -6.33 -1.28
C ALA A 177 13.02 -5.10 -1.38
N THR A 178 14.29 -5.31 -1.71
CA THR A 178 15.28 -4.24 -1.85
C THR A 178 15.90 -4.34 -3.24
N ASP A 179 16.10 -3.20 -3.88
CA ASP A 179 16.96 -3.08 -5.05
C ASP A 179 17.99 -1.95 -4.84
N GLU A 180 18.66 -1.55 -5.92
CA GLU A 180 19.69 -0.51 -5.89
C GLU A 180 19.15 0.83 -5.35
N VAL A 181 17.86 1.13 -5.54
CA VAL A 181 17.22 2.35 -5.03
C VAL A 181 17.19 2.33 -3.51
N GLU A 182 16.67 1.26 -2.90
CA GLU A 182 16.62 1.20 -1.43
C GLU A 182 18.02 1.10 -0.84
N ALA A 183 18.92 0.33 -1.44
CA ALA A 183 20.31 0.23 -0.96
C ALA A 183 20.99 1.61 -0.92
N MET A 184 20.82 2.41 -1.97
CA MET A 184 21.38 3.77 -2.05
C MET A 184 20.77 4.69 -0.99
N LEU A 185 19.46 4.68 -0.83
CA LEU A 185 18.78 5.56 0.12
C LEU A 185 18.97 5.15 1.58
N VAL A 186 19.16 3.86 1.86
CA VAL A 186 19.57 3.36 3.19
C VAL A 186 20.99 3.82 3.51
N ALA A 187 21.93 3.66 2.57
CA ALA A 187 23.32 4.13 2.74
C ALA A 187 23.40 5.65 2.98
N ALA A 188 22.47 6.41 2.38
CA ALA A 188 22.34 7.85 2.58
C ALA A 188 21.60 8.25 3.88
N GLY A 189 21.12 7.29 4.68
CA GLY A 189 20.34 7.57 5.89
C GLY A 189 18.94 8.15 5.64
N ILE A 190 18.43 8.04 4.40
CA ILE A 190 17.10 8.50 4.02
C ILE A 190 16.04 7.44 4.32
N LEU A 191 16.37 6.15 4.11
CA LEU A 191 15.50 5.03 4.45
C LEU A 191 16.04 4.23 5.65
N PRO A 192 15.15 3.58 6.42
CA PRO A 192 15.55 2.64 7.45
C PRO A 192 16.04 1.32 6.83
N GLY A 193 16.78 0.52 7.60
CA GLY A 193 17.09 -0.86 7.22
C GLY A 193 15.82 -1.71 7.12
N LEU A 194 15.51 -2.23 5.93
CA LEU A 194 14.25 -2.94 5.67
C LEU A 194 14.23 -4.38 6.22
N ASP A 195 15.38 -5.03 6.38
CA ASP A 195 15.45 -6.41 6.88
C ASP A 195 14.93 -6.54 8.32
N GLU A 196 15.24 -5.55 9.17
CA GLU A 196 14.75 -5.49 10.54
C GLU A 196 13.22 -5.33 10.57
N LEU A 197 12.69 -4.43 9.75
CA LEU A 197 11.25 -4.23 9.63
C LEU A 197 10.54 -5.48 9.11
N ALA A 198 11.17 -6.20 8.17
CA ALA A 198 10.65 -7.47 7.68
C ALA A 198 10.55 -8.53 8.78
N GLY A 199 11.56 -8.60 9.66
CA GLY A 199 11.55 -9.47 10.84
C GLY A 199 10.43 -9.12 11.81
N GLN A 200 10.27 -7.82 12.14
CA GLN A 200 9.21 -7.33 13.01
C GLN A 200 7.82 -7.59 12.42
N TRP A 201 7.65 -7.37 11.12
CA TRP A 201 6.39 -7.63 10.42
C TRP A 201 6.02 -9.11 10.48
N ARG A 202 6.95 -10.02 10.15
CA ARG A 202 6.70 -11.47 10.23
C ARG A 202 6.27 -11.89 11.63
N ALA A 203 6.95 -11.41 12.66
CA ALA A 203 6.60 -11.72 14.05
C ALA A 203 5.20 -11.21 14.43
N ARG A 204 4.81 -10.01 13.97
CA ARG A 204 3.46 -9.46 14.19
C ARG A 204 2.39 -10.28 13.47
N ILE A 205 2.62 -10.64 12.22
CA ILE A 205 1.68 -11.44 11.43
C ILE A 205 1.55 -12.84 12.01
N GLU A 206 2.64 -13.47 12.45
CA GLU A 206 2.60 -14.77 13.13
C GLU A 206 1.81 -14.73 14.43
N ALA A 207 2.02 -13.70 15.26
CA ALA A 207 1.26 -13.50 16.48
C ALA A 207 -0.23 -13.23 16.19
N GLY A 208 -0.54 -12.40 15.19
CA GLY A 208 -1.92 -12.08 14.80
C GLY A 208 -2.68 -13.29 14.23
N CYS A 209 -2.03 -14.10 13.38
CA CYS A 209 -2.61 -15.35 12.90
C CYS A 209 -2.94 -16.29 14.05
N ARG A 210 -2.01 -16.50 14.99
CA ARG A 210 -2.27 -17.31 16.20
C ARG A 210 -3.45 -16.79 17.00
N GLN A 211 -3.54 -15.48 17.21
CA GLN A 211 -4.64 -14.87 17.97
C GLN A 211 -6.00 -15.01 17.28
N ALA A 212 -6.02 -15.06 15.95
CA ALA A 212 -7.23 -15.25 15.15
C ALA A 212 -7.50 -16.73 14.81
N GLU A 213 -6.75 -17.68 15.39
CA GLU A 213 -6.77 -19.11 15.09
C GLU A 213 -6.50 -19.46 13.60
N LEU A 214 -5.86 -18.56 12.85
CA LEU A 214 -5.51 -18.77 11.45
C LEU A 214 -4.15 -19.47 11.31
N THR A 215 -4.01 -20.28 10.26
CA THR A 215 -2.79 -21.01 9.94
C THR A 215 -2.02 -20.29 8.83
N GLN A 216 -0.75 -19.97 9.07
CA GLN A 216 0.10 -19.40 8.01
C GLN A 216 0.46 -20.45 6.97
N PRO A 217 0.58 -20.09 5.67
CA PRO A 217 0.93 -21.05 4.64
C PRO A 217 2.39 -21.45 4.82
N SER A 218 2.69 -22.74 4.64
CA SER A 218 4.06 -23.26 4.73
C SER A 218 4.95 -22.81 3.57
N GLN A 219 4.34 -22.45 2.44
CA GLN A 219 5.04 -21.93 1.27
C GLN A 219 5.54 -20.51 1.54
N ALA A 220 6.82 -20.26 1.28
CA ALA A 220 7.36 -18.91 1.29
C ALA A 220 6.67 -18.02 0.24
N PRO A 221 6.36 -16.75 0.54
CA PRO A 221 5.78 -15.85 -0.44
C PRO A 221 6.80 -15.55 -1.55
N TYR A 222 6.35 -15.49 -2.81
CA TYR A 222 7.24 -15.58 -3.96
C TYR A 222 6.93 -14.60 -5.10
N ARG A 223 5.76 -13.93 -5.08
CA ARG A 223 5.38 -12.99 -6.14
C ARG A 223 6.02 -11.63 -5.88
N GLN A 224 6.67 -11.10 -6.92
CA GLN A 224 7.29 -9.79 -6.99
C GLN A 224 7.16 -9.27 -8.44
N GLY A 225 7.30 -7.97 -8.64
CA GLY A 225 7.38 -7.36 -9.97
C GLY A 225 6.70 -5.99 -10.08
N GLY A 226 5.77 -5.67 -9.20
CA GLY A 226 5.01 -4.42 -9.24
C GLY A 226 5.92 -3.19 -9.19
N ARG A 227 6.97 -3.24 -8.36
CA ARG A 227 7.98 -2.16 -8.25
C ARG A 227 8.86 -1.95 -9.49
N GLN A 228 8.74 -2.82 -10.48
CA GLN A 228 9.44 -2.82 -11.76
C GLN A 228 8.47 -2.63 -12.94
N GLY A 229 7.22 -2.23 -12.69
CA GLY A 229 6.20 -2.11 -13.74
C GLY A 229 5.73 -3.46 -14.30
N ARG A 230 5.91 -4.55 -13.54
CA ARG A 230 5.50 -5.91 -13.92
C ARG A 230 4.35 -6.38 -13.03
N HIS A 231 3.16 -5.88 -13.35
CA HIS A 231 1.95 -6.08 -12.58
C HIS A 231 1.20 -7.36 -12.93
N THR A 232 0.18 -7.70 -12.15
CA THR A 232 -0.82 -8.68 -12.57
C THR A 232 -1.75 -8.07 -13.61
N GLU A 233 -2.59 -8.90 -14.22
CA GLU A 233 -3.63 -8.47 -15.15
C GLU A 233 -4.65 -7.49 -14.54
N HIS A 234 -4.65 -7.30 -13.23
CA HIS A 234 -5.64 -6.48 -12.53
C HIS A 234 -5.37 -4.98 -12.62
N LEU A 235 -4.11 -4.56 -12.75
CA LEU A 235 -3.78 -3.14 -12.75
C LEU A 235 -4.31 -2.42 -13.99
N GLY A 236 -4.16 -3.02 -15.17
CA GLY A 236 -4.63 -2.42 -16.42
C GLY A 236 -6.13 -2.06 -16.41
N PHE A 237 -6.97 -2.95 -15.88
CA PHE A 237 -8.42 -2.67 -15.73
C PHE A 237 -8.68 -1.55 -14.73
N LEU A 238 -7.96 -1.52 -13.60
CA LEU A 238 -8.09 -0.47 -12.59
C LEU A 238 -7.72 0.90 -13.16
N LEU A 239 -6.58 0.98 -13.87
CA LEU A 239 -6.13 2.23 -14.47
C LEU A 239 -7.06 2.70 -15.59
N ALA A 240 -7.61 1.78 -16.40
CA ALA A 240 -8.58 2.14 -17.44
C ALA A 240 -9.81 2.86 -16.87
N GLU A 241 -10.31 2.41 -15.71
CA GLU A 241 -11.40 3.07 -15.00
C GLU A 241 -10.96 4.41 -14.41
N MET A 242 -9.90 4.39 -13.58
CA MET A 242 -9.39 5.55 -12.84
C MET A 242 -8.97 6.72 -13.75
N GLN A 243 -8.41 6.42 -14.92
CA GLN A 243 -7.80 7.42 -15.82
C GLN A 243 -8.72 7.80 -16.99
N SER A 244 -9.91 7.21 -17.09
CA SER A 244 -10.82 7.38 -18.23
C SER A 244 -11.13 8.85 -18.54
N LEU A 245 -11.59 9.62 -17.54
CA LEU A 245 -12.00 11.01 -17.72
C LEU A 245 -10.81 11.96 -17.97
N PRO A 246 -9.72 11.94 -17.19
CA PRO A 246 -8.55 12.77 -17.47
C PRO A 246 -7.93 12.51 -18.85
N ARG A 247 -7.90 11.25 -19.32
CA ARG A 247 -7.37 10.90 -20.64
C ARG A 247 -8.29 11.33 -21.79
N ALA A 248 -9.61 11.30 -21.57
CA ALA A 248 -10.57 11.81 -22.55
C ALA A 248 -10.50 13.34 -22.70
N HIS A 249 -10.14 14.06 -21.64
CA HIS A 249 -10.12 15.53 -21.59
C HIS A 249 -8.80 16.09 -20.98
N PRO A 250 -7.65 15.91 -21.65
CA PRO A 250 -6.32 16.08 -21.04
C PRO A 250 -5.88 17.52 -20.73
N ASN A 251 -6.64 18.52 -21.17
CA ASN A 251 -6.35 19.94 -21.03
C ASN A 251 -7.36 20.69 -20.14
N VAL A 252 -8.22 19.95 -19.41
CA VAL A 252 -9.24 20.52 -18.53
C VAL A 252 -8.70 20.63 -17.09
N SER A 253 -9.09 21.69 -16.39
CA SER A 253 -8.87 21.88 -14.95
C SER A 253 -10.17 21.56 -14.19
N TRP A 254 -10.06 20.87 -13.07
CA TRP A 254 -11.17 20.45 -12.21
C TRP A 254 -11.06 21.06 -10.81
#